data_AF-A0A7V4ZFH9-F1
#
_entry.id   AF-A0A7V4ZFH9-F1
#
_cell.length_a   1.000
_cell.length_b   1.000
_cell.length_c   1.000
_cell.angle_alpha   90.00
_cell.angle_beta   90.00
_cell.angle_gamma   90.00
#
_symmetry.space_group_name_H-M   'P 1'
#
loop_
_entity.id
_entity.type
_entity.pdbx_description
1 polymer ?
#
loop_
_entity_poly.entity_id
_entity_poly.type
_entity_poly.pdbx_seq_one_letter_code
_entity_poly.pdbx_strand_id
1 'polypeptide(L)'
;MRLTAIWKSGKVYIILLVGLVVLSVVGWRSMGQQSFVRTALSGLTLGALYFMVAAGLTIIFGLMDVLNFAHGAMFMIGAYAGWQFYTNPTFLFGLAPLVLALVAGMVVTPLIQPLAIRWTIPPHWRQRLRAALVVLAVVLAIVGLLGLDVRGLAKTAMVATMVDPLAEATPQEPLAAFWRRPVLFLLAGLLIALAQARPGDRTQVVRRGAARRSIVALLGFALLTAAATLARESAAIAVLKMNADVRFFLSLAVGALIGAAIGGAIEISLVRPLYVRPTFLILATMGLSFVLRELTQLLWDPLPYAMSRPPLFSQPGKAASILEWFSTHTLTVEILGVTFPSYRLFIIALGLAMFVLLMIVMNYSRLGMTIRAGVQDRDMVEALGINVRRVFTLVFALGAGLAALGGIGAAPFAPVEPVMGDRFQMQGFITVVIGGMGSYSGAAIGALLLGLARAFGDFLALKFSLTPAVSEASTVIIMALVLLSRPAGLFGKKE
;
A
#
# COMPACT_ATOMS: atom_id res chain seq x y z
N MET A 1 -29.10 0.29 33.46
CA MET A 1 -27.74 0.68 33.93
C MET A 1 -26.91 0.99 32.69
N ARG A 2 -26.54 2.26 32.43
CA ARG A 2 -25.92 2.67 31.15
C ARG A 2 -24.55 1.97 30.97
N LEU A 3 -24.45 1.05 30.00
CA LEU A 3 -23.21 0.33 29.62
C LEU A 3 -22.01 1.29 29.40
N THR A 4 -22.28 2.55 29.08
CA THR A 4 -21.28 3.61 28.87
C THR A 4 -20.50 4.01 30.13
N ALA A 5 -21.00 3.73 31.34
CA ALA A 5 -20.33 4.10 32.60
C ALA A 5 -19.12 3.21 32.94
N ILE A 6 -19.02 2.03 32.33
CA ILE A 6 -17.96 1.04 32.56
C ILE A 6 -16.62 1.49 31.92
N TRP A 7 -16.69 2.29 30.86
CA TRP A 7 -15.57 2.59 29.95
C TRP A 7 -14.92 3.96 30.17
N LYS A 8 -14.51 4.30 31.40
CA LYS A 8 -13.57 5.42 31.61
C LYS A 8 -12.20 5.06 30.99
N SER A 9 -11.51 6.00 30.35
CA SER A 9 -10.34 5.75 29.47
C SER A 9 -9.24 4.86 30.05
N GLY A 10 -8.96 4.94 31.36
CA GLY A 10 -8.00 4.06 32.04
C GLY A 10 -8.48 2.61 32.25
N LYS A 11 -9.80 2.37 32.27
CA LYS A 11 -10.39 1.03 32.51
C LYS A 11 -10.49 0.18 31.24
N VAL A 12 -10.38 0.78 30.05
CA VAL A 12 -10.49 0.07 28.75
C VAL A 12 -9.45 -1.04 28.65
N TYR A 13 -8.19 -0.73 28.94
CA TYR A 13 -7.09 -1.69 28.91
C TYR A 13 -7.32 -2.84 29.90
N ILE A 14 -7.84 -2.52 31.09
CA ILE A 14 -8.15 -3.52 32.13
C ILE A 14 -9.29 -4.43 31.67
N ILE A 15 -10.36 -3.89 31.10
CA ILE A 15 -11.50 -4.69 30.60
C ILE A 15 -11.06 -5.60 29.46
N LEU A 16 -10.26 -5.08 28.52
CA LEU A 16 -9.72 -5.89 27.42
C LEU A 16 -8.79 -6.98 27.92
N LEU A 17 -7.89 -6.66 28.87
CA LEU A 17 -6.99 -7.64 29.47
C LEU A 17 -7.76 -8.72 30.22
N VAL A 18 -8.73 -8.34 31.05
CA VAL A 18 -9.58 -9.29 31.78
C VAL A 18 -10.40 -10.14 30.81
N GLY A 19 -10.99 -9.55 29.77
CA GLY A 19 -11.71 -10.27 28.73
C GLY A 19 -10.82 -11.27 27.99
N LEU A 20 -9.61 -10.87 27.62
CA LEU A 20 -8.62 -11.73 26.97
C LEU A 20 -8.19 -12.89 27.89
N VAL A 21 -7.96 -12.62 29.18
CA VAL A 21 -7.59 -13.64 30.18
C VAL A 21 -8.74 -14.62 30.37
N VAL A 22 -9.97 -14.15 30.52
CA VAL A 22 -11.15 -15.02 30.66
C VAL A 22 -11.33 -15.89 29.42
N LEU A 23 -11.27 -15.30 28.21
CA LEU A 23 -11.35 -16.04 26.96
C LEU A 23 -10.20 -17.06 26.82
N SER A 24 -9.00 -16.70 27.28
CA SER A 24 -7.84 -17.60 27.26
C SER A 24 -8.02 -18.78 28.19
N VAL A 25 -8.49 -18.56 29.42
CA VAL A 25 -8.74 -19.62 30.41
C VAL A 25 -9.88 -20.54 29.96
N VAL A 26 -10.98 -19.98 29.47
CA VAL A 26 -12.13 -20.74 28.96
C VAL A 26 -11.74 -21.52 27.69
N GLY A 27 -11.02 -20.88 26.78
CA GLY A 27 -10.51 -21.51 25.56
C GLY A 27 -9.55 -22.66 25.88
N TRP A 28 -8.61 -22.45 26.79
CA TRP A 28 -7.66 -23.49 27.21
C TRP A 28 -8.37 -24.73 27.76
N ARG A 29 -9.35 -24.54 28.64
CA ARG A 29 -10.12 -25.65 29.24
C ARG A 29 -11.00 -26.39 28.24
N SER A 30 -11.50 -25.72 27.21
CA SER A 30 -12.49 -26.28 26.27
C SER A 30 -11.91 -26.85 24.96
N MET A 31 -10.71 -26.42 24.57
CA MET A 31 -10.09 -26.75 23.27
C MET A 31 -8.91 -27.72 23.37
N GLY A 32 -8.32 -27.85 24.57
CA GLY A 32 -7.04 -28.53 24.76
C GLY A 32 -5.84 -27.64 24.42
N GLN A 33 -4.69 -27.92 25.04
CA GLN A 33 -3.48 -27.09 24.99
C GLN A 33 -3.00 -26.82 23.55
N GLN A 34 -2.80 -27.86 22.74
CA GLN A 34 -2.25 -27.71 21.40
C GLN A 34 -3.19 -26.92 20.47
N SER A 35 -4.50 -27.20 20.51
CA SER A 35 -5.50 -26.49 19.71
C SER A 35 -5.57 -25.01 20.10
N PHE A 36 -5.59 -24.72 21.40
CA PHE A 36 -5.62 -23.34 21.89
C PHE A 36 -4.38 -22.56 21.43
N VAL A 37 -3.18 -23.11 21.63
CA VAL A 37 -1.93 -22.46 21.23
C VAL A 37 -1.90 -22.25 19.71
N ARG A 38 -2.27 -23.25 18.91
CA ARG A 38 -2.33 -23.12 17.44
C ARG A 38 -3.28 -22.00 17.02
N THR A 39 -4.47 -21.95 17.60
CA THR A 39 -5.49 -20.95 17.28
C THR A 39 -5.05 -19.55 17.71
N ALA A 40 -4.46 -19.41 18.90
CA ALA A 40 -3.94 -18.13 19.38
C ALA A 40 -2.81 -17.61 18.47
N LEU A 41 -1.84 -18.45 18.11
CA LEU A 41 -0.75 -18.08 17.20
C LEU A 41 -1.27 -17.74 15.78
N SER A 42 -2.28 -18.48 15.31
CA SER A 42 -2.95 -18.16 14.04
C SER A 42 -3.69 -16.82 14.12
N GLY A 43 -4.34 -16.53 15.24
CA GLY A 43 -5.01 -15.26 15.48
C GLY A 43 -4.05 -14.08 15.58
N LEU A 44 -2.87 -14.26 16.17
CA LEU A 44 -1.80 -13.26 16.14
C LEU A 44 -1.31 -12.99 14.71
N THR A 45 -1.20 -14.04 13.88
CA THR A 45 -0.82 -13.90 12.46
C THR A 45 -1.86 -13.08 11.70
N LEU A 46 -3.15 -13.41 11.86
CA LEU A 46 -4.26 -12.69 11.24
C LEU A 46 -4.35 -11.25 11.75
N GLY A 47 -4.16 -11.05 13.06
CA GLY A 47 -4.15 -9.72 13.66
C GLY A 47 -3.01 -8.85 13.13
N ALA A 48 -1.83 -9.42 12.93
CA ALA A 48 -0.73 -8.73 12.27
C ALA A 48 -1.10 -8.35 10.82
N LEU A 49 -1.68 -9.26 10.02
CA LEU A 49 -2.15 -8.97 8.66
C LEU A 49 -3.19 -7.85 8.62
N TYR A 50 -4.19 -7.91 9.48
CA TYR A 50 -5.23 -6.88 9.58
C TYR A 50 -4.65 -5.54 10.03
N PHE A 51 -3.68 -5.56 10.95
CA PHE A 51 -2.96 -4.35 11.34
C PHE A 51 -2.15 -3.78 10.18
N MET A 52 -1.45 -4.58 9.39
CA MET A 52 -0.66 -4.07 8.26
C MET A 52 -1.53 -3.29 7.25
N VAL A 53 -2.77 -3.75 6.99
CA VAL A 53 -3.72 -3.01 6.16
C VAL A 53 -4.23 -1.75 6.88
N ALA A 54 -4.66 -1.91 8.13
CA ALA A 54 -5.27 -0.84 8.93
C ALA A 54 -4.29 0.27 9.30
N ALA A 55 -3.00 -0.03 9.42
CA ALA A 55 -1.93 0.89 9.76
C ALA A 55 -1.91 2.10 8.82
N GLY A 56 -1.93 1.84 7.50
CA GLY A 56 -1.99 2.89 6.49
C GLY A 56 -3.31 3.69 6.54
N LEU A 57 -4.43 2.98 6.71
CA LEU A 57 -5.76 3.60 6.78
C LEU A 57 -5.90 4.51 8.01
N THR A 58 -5.34 4.10 9.15
CA THR A 58 -5.42 4.83 10.42
C THR A 58 -4.69 6.16 10.36
N ILE A 59 -3.56 6.20 9.68
CA ILE A 59 -2.79 7.44 9.50
C ILE A 59 -3.54 8.38 8.56
N ILE A 60 -4.03 7.89 7.42
CA ILE A 60 -4.73 8.73 6.44
C ILE A 60 -6.00 9.30 7.05
N PHE A 61 -6.84 8.44 7.62
CA PHE A 61 -8.09 8.85 8.22
C PHE A 61 -7.85 9.71 9.47
N GLY A 62 -6.98 9.27 10.39
CA GLY A 62 -6.76 9.94 11.67
C GLY A 62 -6.20 11.35 11.61
N LEU A 63 -5.73 11.77 10.44
CA LEU A 63 -5.11 13.06 10.23
C LEU A 63 -5.88 13.95 9.27
N MET A 64 -6.59 13.36 8.30
CA MET A 64 -7.27 14.14 7.26
C MET A 64 -8.78 14.00 7.32
N ASP A 65 -9.32 13.11 8.16
CA ASP A 65 -10.72 12.70 8.19
C ASP A 65 -11.25 12.27 6.81
N VAL A 66 -10.34 11.66 6.04
CA VAL A 66 -10.57 11.21 4.67
C VAL A 66 -10.65 9.70 4.65
N LEU A 67 -11.82 9.19 4.30
CA LEU A 67 -12.05 7.76 4.09
C LEU A 67 -11.70 7.39 2.64
N ASN A 68 -10.60 6.66 2.46
CA ASN A 68 -10.14 6.21 1.14
C ASN A 68 -10.58 4.76 0.87
N PHE A 69 -11.57 4.57 -0.01
CA PHE A 69 -12.02 3.25 -0.45
C PHE A 69 -11.11 2.58 -1.50
N ALA A 70 -10.04 3.24 -1.96
CA ALA A 70 -9.01 2.62 -2.79
C ALA A 70 -7.85 2.02 -1.96
N HIS A 71 -7.93 2.07 -0.63
CA HIS A 71 -6.82 1.65 0.24
C HIS A 71 -6.49 0.15 0.12
N GLY A 72 -7.49 -0.71 -0.05
CA GLY A 72 -7.31 -2.13 -0.35
C GLY A 72 -6.66 -2.39 -1.69
N ALA A 73 -6.98 -1.57 -2.69
CA ALA A 73 -6.33 -1.65 -3.98
C ALA A 73 -4.82 -1.36 -3.86
N MET A 74 -4.39 -0.49 -2.93
CA MET A 74 -2.96 -0.27 -2.65
C MET A 74 -2.29 -1.51 -2.04
N PHE A 75 -2.99 -2.23 -1.16
CA PHE A 75 -2.52 -3.51 -0.62
C PHE A 75 -2.34 -4.56 -1.74
N MET A 76 -3.34 -4.69 -2.61
CA MET A 76 -3.28 -5.57 -3.79
C MET A 76 -2.13 -5.18 -4.75
N ILE A 77 -2.00 -3.90 -5.12
CA ILE A 77 -0.95 -3.42 -6.00
C ILE A 77 0.44 -3.70 -5.41
N GLY A 78 0.62 -3.52 -4.10
CA GLY A 78 1.85 -3.87 -3.42
C GLY A 78 2.18 -5.35 -3.53
N ALA A 79 1.19 -6.22 -3.34
CA ALA A 79 1.35 -7.67 -3.50
C ALA A 79 1.78 -8.03 -4.92
N TYR A 80 1.09 -7.53 -5.96
CA TYR A 80 1.45 -7.80 -7.36
C TYR A 80 2.82 -7.23 -7.74
N ALA A 81 3.11 -5.97 -7.38
CA ALA A 81 4.36 -5.33 -7.72
C ALA A 81 5.57 -6.02 -7.05
N GLY A 82 5.44 -6.37 -5.76
CA GLY A 82 6.49 -7.10 -5.06
C GLY A 82 6.62 -8.54 -5.55
N TRP A 83 5.51 -9.25 -5.79
CA TRP A 83 5.52 -10.61 -6.34
C TRP A 83 6.16 -10.64 -7.73
N GLN A 84 5.85 -9.68 -8.58
CA GLN A 84 6.49 -9.50 -9.88
C GLN A 84 8.00 -9.27 -9.70
N PHE A 85 8.41 -8.35 -8.82
CA PHE A 85 9.84 -8.09 -8.58
C PHE A 85 10.58 -9.35 -8.11
N TYR A 86 9.96 -10.13 -7.23
CA TYR A 86 10.56 -11.33 -6.65
C TYR A 86 10.58 -12.52 -7.61
N THR A 87 9.55 -12.69 -8.44
CA THR A 87 9.41 -13.87 -9.31
C THR A 87 10.04 -13.62 -10.66
N ASN A 88 9.68 -12.52 -11.33
CA ASN A 88 10.28 -12.08 -12.59
C ASN A 88 10.09 -10.56 -12.79
N PRO A 89 11.13 -9.74 -12.58
CA PRO A 89 11.00 -8.28 -12.56
C PRO A 89 10.95 -7.65 -13.96
N THR A 90 10.96 -8.44 -15.05
CA THR A 90 11.01 -7.96 -16.45
C THR A 90 9.88 -6.98 -16.78
N PHE A 91 8.68 -7.17 -16.23
CA PHE A 91 7.58 -6.20 -16.37
C PHE A 91 7.92 -4.82 -15.79
N LEU A 92 8.45 -4.79 -14.57
CA LEU A 92 8.76 -3.54 -13.86
C LEU A 92 9.88 -2.79 -14.57
N PHE A 93 10.96 -3.49 -14.94
CA PHE A 93 12.08 -2.87 -15.67
C PHE A 93 11.72 -2.51 -17.11
N GLY A 94 10.80 -3.23 -17.76
CA GLY A 94 10.29 -2.89 -19.09
C GLY A 94 9.47 -1.61 -19.11
N LEU A 95 8.67 -1.35 -18.06
CA LEU A 95 7.83 -0.14 -17.97
C LEU A 95 8.50 1.05 -17.27
N ALA A 96 9.50 0.81 -16.41
CA ALA A 96 10.19 1.85 -15.66
C ALA A 96 10.70 3.01 -16.54
N PRO A 97 11.33 2.78 -17.72
CA PRO A 97 11.75 3.86 -18.61
C PRO A 97 10.60 4.79 -19.04
N LEU A 98 9.42 4.23 -19.30
CA LEU A 98 8.25 4.99 -19.77
C LEU A 98 7.72 5.90 -18.66
N VAL A 99 7.61 5.34 -17.44
CA VAL A 99 7.15 6.08 -16.26
C VAL A 99 8.14 7.19 -15.89
N LEU A 100 9.45 6.88 -15.86
CA LEU A 100 10.49 7.86 -15.56
C LEU A 100 10.53 8.98 -16.60
N ALA A 101 10.37 8.66 -17.88
CA ALA A 101 10.33 9.65 -18.96
C ALA A 101 9.12 10.59 -18.83
N LEU A 102 7.94 10.04 -18.51
CA LEU A 102 6.74 10.82 -18.28
C LEU A 102 6.92 11.81 -17.13
N VAL A 103 7.47 11.33 -16.01
CA VAL A 103 7.75 12.16 -14.83
C VAL A 103 8.78 13.23 -15.16
N ALA A 104 9.84 12.89 -15.91
CA ALA A 104 10.84 13.85 -16.38
C ALA A 104 10.18 15.02 -17.13
N GLY A 105 9.24 14.72 -18.04
CA GLY A 105 8.49 15.74 -18.78
C GLY A 105 7.57 16.58 -17.89
N MET A 106 6.84 15.96 -16.97
CA MET A 106 5.91 16.65 -16.06
C MET A 106 6.62 17.64 -15.13
N VAL A 107 7.83 17.31 -14.68
CA VAL A 107 8.63 18.12 -13.76
C VAL A 107 9.09 19.45 -14.37
N VAL A 108 9.02 19.60 -15.70
CA VAL A 108 9.40 20.81 -16.46
C VAL A 108 8.45 21.99 -16.20
N THR A 109 7.26 21.76 -15.60
CA THR A 109 6.22 22.80 -15.40
C THR A 109 6.76 24.15 -14.91
N PRO A 110 7.59 24.25 -13.85
CA PRO A 110 8.08 25.54 -13.36
C PRO A 110 9.05 26.26 -14.31
N LEU A 111 9.68 25.54 -15.24
CA LEU A 111 10.60 26.10 -16.25
C LEU A 111 9.83 26.76 -17.40
N ILE A 112 8.75 26.12 -17.87
CA ILE A 112 7.95 26.61 -19.00
C ILE A 112 6.88 27.62 -18.58
N GLN A 113 6.43 27.58 -17.32
CA GLN A 113 5.42 28.49 -16.77
C GLN A 113 5.69 29.99 -17.04
N PRO A 114 6.88 30.56 -16.78
CA PRO A 114 7.15 31.99 -17.03
C PRO A 114 7.01 32.39 -18.51
N LEU A 115 7.22 31.46 -19.43
CA LEU A 115 7.07 31.68 -20.87
C LEU A 115 5.60 31.49 -21.30
N ALA A 116 4.97 30.40 -20.86
CA ALA A 116 3.61 30.03 -21.22
C ALA A 116 2.56 31.07 -20.79
N ILE A 117 2.76 31.72 -19.64
CA ILE A 117 1.86 32.78 -19.15
C ILE A 117 1.88 34.04 -20.05
N ARG A 118 3.00 34.29 -20.74
CA ARG A 118 3.14 35.48 -21.62
C ARG A 118 2.37 35.34 -22.93
N TRP A 119 1.96 34.12 -23.30
CA TRP A 119 1.23 33.86 -24.53
C TRP A 119 -0.12 34.60 -24.56
N THR A 120 -0.39 35.31 -25.65
CA THR A 120 -1.63 36.07 -25.85
C THR A 120 -2.73 35.14 -26.37
N ILE A 121 -3.44 34.46 -25.46
CA ILE A 121 -4.52 33.52 -25.81
C ILE A 121 -5.88 34.08 -25.37
N PRO A 122 -6.88 34.13 -26.27
CA PRO A 122 -8.24 34.54 -25.93
C PRO A 122 -8.84 33.70 -24.79
N PRO A 123 -9.59 34.28 -23.83
CA PRO A 123 -10.06 33.57 -22.64
C PRO A 123 -10.83 32.27 -22.93
N HIS A 124 -11.68 32.26 -23.95
CA HIS A 124 -12.48 31.09 -24.35
C HIS A 124 -11.61 29.93 -24.90
N TRP A 125 -10.43 30.22 -25.47
CA TRP A 125 -9.50 29.21 -25.96
C TRP A 125 -8.61 28.63 -24.86
N ARG A 126 -8.41 29.30 -23.71
CA ARG A 126 -7.50 28.82 -22.66
C ARG A 126 -7.90 27.45 -22.10
N GLN A 127 -9.20 27.22 -21.89
CA GLN A 127 -9.69 25.92 -21.41
C GLN A 127 -9.59 24.84 -22.49
N ARG A 128 -9.98 25.17 -23.73
CA ARG A 128 -9.90 24.25 -24.88
C ARG A 128 -8.46 23.85 -25.18
N LEU A 129 -7.52 24.79 -25.14
CA LEU A 129 -6.10 24.52 -25.34
C LEU A 129 -5.55 23.57 -24.28
N ARG A 130 -5.84 23.80 -22.99
CA ARG A 130 -5.41 22.89 -21.92
C ARG A 130 -5.97 21.49 -22.11
N ALA A 131 -7.25 21.37 -22.44
CA ALA A 131 -7.87 20.08 -22.74
C ALA A 131 -7.20 19.41 -23.95
N ALA A 132 -6.96 20.15 -25.04
CA ALA A 132 -6.29 19.65 -26.23
C ALA A 132 -4.86 19.17 -25.95
N LEU A 133 -4.09 19.90 -25.13
CA LEU A 133 -2.74 19.49 -24.71
C LEU A 133 -2.75 18.19 -23.91
N VAL A 134 -3.71 18.04 -22.98
CA VAL A 134 -3.87 16.80 -22.21
C VAL A 134 -4.29 15.64 -23.11
N VAL A 135 -5.24 15.85 -24.02
CA VAL A 135 -5.67 14.83 -24.99
C VAL A 135 -4.50 14.42 -25.88
N LEU A 136 -3.72 15.38 -26.39
CA LEU A 136 -2.54 15.09 -27.20
C LEU A 136 -1.47 14.32 -26.41
N ALA A 137 -1.27 14.65 -25.14
CA ALA A 137 -0.37 13.90 -24.26
C ALA A 137 -0.82 12.44 -24.09
N VAL A 138 -2.12 12.22 -23.89
CA VAL A 138 -2.70 10.87 -23.79
C VAL A 138 -2.52 10.11 -25.11
N VAL A 139 -2.78 10.76 -26.25
CA VAL A 139 -2.57 10.15 -27.57
C VAL A 139 -1.10 9.77 -27.77
N LEU A 140 -0.14 10.63 -27.43
CA LEU A 140 1.28 10.30 -27.52
C LEU A 140 1.68 9.15 -26.61
N ALA A 141 1.14 9.10 -25.38
CA ALA A 141 1.38 7.99 -24.47
C ALA A 141 0.81 6.67 -25.02
N ILE A 142 -0.40 6.68 -25.59
CA ILE A 142 -1.00 5.52 -26.26
C ILE A 142 -0.14 5.08 -27.44
N VAL A 143 0.26 6.00 -28.31
CA VAL A 143 1.15 5.70 -29.45
C VAL A 143 2.49 5.13 -28.97
N GLY A 144 3.02 5.63 -27.85
CA GLY A 144 4.22 5.10 -27.20
C GLY A 144 4.05 3.69 -26.63
N LEU A 145 2.82 3.22 -26.41
CA LEU A 145 2.50 1.86 -25.96
C LEU A 145 2.10 0.93 -27.11
N LEU A 146 1.71 1.45 -28.28
CA LEU A 146 1.33 0.62 -29.42
C LEU A 146 2.46 -0.35 -29.80
N GLY A 147 2.10 -1.62 -29.97
CA GLY A 147 3.04 -2.71 -30.29
C GLY A 147 3.85 -3.23 -29.10
N LEU A 148 3.83 -2.57 -27.92
CA LEU A 148 4.47 -3.11 -26.73
C LEU A 148 3.57 -4.19 -26.13
N ASP A 149 4.06 -5.42 -26.03
CA ASP A 149 3.31 -6.51 -25.41
C ASP A 149 3.34 -6.42 -23.87
N VAL A 150 2.61 -5.44 -23.34
CA VAL A 150 2.51 -5.20 -21.89
C VAL A 150 1.94 -6.42 -21.16
N ARG A 151 1.02 -7.16 -21.79
CA ARG A 151 0.44 -8.38 -21.22
C ARG A 151 1.45 -9.52 -21.22
N GLY A 152 2.21 -9.72 -22.29
CA GLY A 152 3.32 -10.67 -22.33
C GLY A 152 4.34 -10.39 -21.24
N LEU A 153 4.71 -9.12 -21.06
CA LEU A 153 5.62 -8.71 -19.97
C LEU A 153 5.05 -9.05 -18.58
N ALA A 154 3.76 -8.87 -18.34
CA ALA A 154 3.13 -9.22 -17.06
C ALA A 154 3.09 -10.74 -16.84
N LYS A 155 2.85 -11.52 -17.91
CA LYS A 155 2.80 -12.99 -17.87
C LYS A 155 4.14 -13.65 -17.53
N THR A 156 5.28 -12.97 -17.71
CA THR A 156 6.59 -13.56 -17.40
C THR A 156 6.72 -14.03 -15.96
N ALA A 157 6.11 -13.33 -14.99
CA ALA A 157 6.10 -13.77 -13.59
C ALA A 157 5.16 -14.95 -13.36
N MET A 158 4.09 -15.07 -14.14
CA MET A 158 3.18 -16.21 -14.06
C MET A 158 3.87 -17.48 -14.54
N VAL A 159 4.53 -17.42 -15.70
CA VAL A 159 5.22 -18.57 -16.31
C VAL A 159 6.46 -18.95 -15.50
N ALA A 160 7.19 -17.97 -14.95
CA ALA A 160 8.36 -18.20 -14.11
C ALA A 160 8.06 -18.94 -12.79
N THR A 161 6.79 -19.06 -12.38
CA THR A 161 6.44 -19.96 -11.26
C THR A 161 6.45 -21.45 -11.65
N MET A 162 6.40 -21.74 -12.96
CA MET A 162 6.29 -23.10 -13.53
C MET A 162 7.55 -23.55 -14.30
N VAL A 163 8.43 -22.61 -14.65
CA VAL A 163 9.66 -22.80 -15.46
C VAL A 163 10.80 -21.96 -14.85
N ASP A 164 12.06 -22.26 -15.19
CA ASP A 164 13.21 -21.44 -14.76
C ASP A 164 13.00 -19.94 -15.09
N PRO A 165 12.95 -19.04 -14.08
CA PRO A 165 12.73 -17.61 -14.29
C PRO A 165 13.71 -16.94 -15.26
N LEU A 166 14.93 -17.48 -15.39
CA LEU A 166 15.94 -16.96 -16.31
C LEU A 166 15.60 -17.23 -17.78
N ALA A 167 14.86 -18.30 -18.08
CA ALA A 167 14.42 -18.64 -19.43
C ALA A 167 13.38 -17.64 -19.95
N GLU A 168 12.57 -17.07 -19.05
CA GLU A 168 11.48 -16.14 -19.37
C GLU A 168 11.91 -14.66 -19.28
N ALA A 169 13.17 -14.38 -18.97
CA ALA A 169 13.67 -13.02 -18.76
C ALA A 169 13.89 -12.22 -20.07
N THR A 170 13.72 -12.84 -21.24
CA THR A 170 14.26 -12.36 -22.53
C THR A 170 13.29 -11.81 -23.59
N PRO A 171 11.94 -11.78 -23.49
CA PRO A 171 11.14 -11.19 -24.56
C PRO A 171 10.91 -9.69 -24.30
N GLN A 172 11.87 -8.86 -24.68
CA GLN A 172 11.68 -7.41 -24.77
C GLN A 172 12.16 -6.91 -26.16
N GLU A 173 11.56 -5.83 -26.64
CA GLU A 173 11.87 -5.28 -27.97
C GLU A 173 13.35 -4.86 -28.12
N PRO A 174 13.95 -4.94 -29.32
CA PRO A 174 15.31 -4.48 -29.54
C PRO A 174 15.54 -3.03 -29.06
N LEU A 175 16.68 -2.78 -28.41
CA LEU A 175 16.97 -1.48 -27.79
C LEU A 175 16.80 -0.30 -28.76
N ALA A 176 17.22 -0.47 -30.02
CA ALA A 176 17.09 0.55 -31.05
C ALA A 176 15.64 0.97 -31.32
N ALA A 177 14.70 0.02 -31.31
CA ALA A 177 13.27 0.30 -31.46
C ALA A 177 12.67 0.90 -30.19
N PHE A 178 13.12 0.41 -29.03
CA PHE A 178 12.55 0.79 -27.74
C PHE A 178 12.78 2.27 -27.39
N TRP A 179 13.91 2.88 -27.79
CA TRP A 179 14.21 4.31 -27.52
C TRP A 179 13.12 5.28 -27.96
N ARG A 180 12.35 4.93 -29.00
CA ARG A 180 11.23 5.76 -29.44
C ARG A 180 10.16 5.92 -28.34
N ARG A 181 9.96 4.91 -27.49
CA ARG A 181 8.88 4.90 -26.49
C ARG A 181 9.15 5.86 -25.33
N PRO A 182 10.30 5.83 -24.61
CA PRO A 182 10.60 6.83 -23.59
C PRO A 182 10.57 8.26 -24.14
N VAL A 183 11.02 8.49 -25.38
CA VAL A 183 10.95 9.83 -26.00
C VAL A 183 9.50 10.30 -26.16
N LEU A 184 8.59 9.44 -26.64
CA LEU A 184 7.17 9.76 -26.73
C LEU A 184 6.54 10.05 -25.36
N PHE A 185 6.90 9.28 -24.33
CA PHE A 185 6.44 9.52 -22.96
C PHE A 185 7.00 10.81 -22.36
N LEU A 186 8.25 11.17 -22.66
CA LEU A 186 8.84 12.45 -22.29
C LEU A 186 8.05 13.61 -22.90
N LEU A 187 7.74 13.52 -24.20
CA LEU A 187 6.93 14.52 -24.91
C LEU A 187 5.51 14.61 -24.34
N ALA A 188 4.88 13.47 -24.04
CA ALA A 188 3.58 13.45 -23.36
C ALA A 188 3.65 14.16 -21.99
N GLY A 189 4.69 13.90 -21.20
CA GLY A 189 4.91 14.57 -19.92
C GLY A 189 5.09 16.08 -20.07
N LEU A 190 5.80 16.51 -21.12
CA LEU A 190 6.03 17.92 -21.46
C LEU A 190 4.73 18.65 -21.84
N LEU A 191 3.85 17.97 -22.58
CA LEU A 191 2.51 18.50 -22.91
C LEU A 191 1.63 18.63 -21.66
N ILE A 192 1.68 17.65 -20.76
CA ILE A 192 1.01 17.73 -19.45
C ILE A 192 1.55 18.91 -18.65
N ALA A 193 2.87 19.08 -18.61
CA ALA A 193 3.51 20.21 -17.94
C ALA A 193 3.01 21.54 -18.53
N LEU A 194 2.91 21.66 -19.86
CA LEU A 194 2.42 22.87 -20.53
C LEU A 194 0.96 23.13 -20.20
N ALA A 195 0.11 22.09 -20.16
CA ALA A 195 -1.27 22.22 -19.73
C ALA A 195 -1.39 22.71 -18.28
N GLN A 196 -0.54 22.18 -17.38
CA GLN A 196 -0.47 22.58 -15.97
C GLN A 196 0.08 23.99 -15.76
N ALA A 197 0.95 24.46 -16.65
CA ALA A 197 1.49 25.82 -16.65
C ALA A 197 0.42 26.90 -16.96
N ARG A 198 -0.78 26.49 -17.42
CA ARG A 198 -1.93 27.37 -17.73
C ARG A 198 -1.56 28.51 -18.71
N PRO A 199 -1.28 28.18 -19.98
CA PRO A 199 -0.82 29.16 -20.95
C PRO A 199 -1.81 30.32 -21.12
N GLY A 200 -1.28 31.54 -21.13
CA GLY A 200 -2.02 32.80 -21.23
C GLY A 200 -2.74 33.29 -19.98
N ASP A 201 -2.63 32.59 -18.84
CA ASP A 201 -3.19 33.05 -17.56
C ASP A 201 -2.20 33.92 -16.77
N ARG A 202 -2.26 35.24 -16.99
CA ARG A 202 -1.39 36.24 -16.33
C ARG A 202 -1.62 36.40 -14.82
N THR A 203 -2.66 35.78 -14.26
CA THR A 203 -2.94 35.82 -12.81
C THR A 203 -2.05 34.86 -12.01
N GLN A 204 -1.36 33.94 -12.68
CA GLN A 204 -0.50 32.95 -12.04
C GLN A 204 0.78 33.58 -11.47
N VAL A 205 1.09 33.26 -10.21
CA VAL A 205 2.31 33.71 -9.53
C VAL A 205 3.46 32.76 -9.85
N VAL A 206 4.51 33.27 -10.49
CA VAL A 206 5.75 32.51 -10.77
C VAL A 206 6.68 32.54 -9.56
N ARG A 207 6.95 31.38 -8.96
CA ARG A 207 7.86 31.26 -7.83
C ARG A 207 9.33 31.36 -8.28
N ARG A 208 10.01 32.45 -7.91
CA ARG A 208 11.47 32.62 -8.14
C ARG A 208 12.23 31.52 -7.39
N GLY A 209 13.12 30.80 -8.10
CA GLY A 209 13.91 29.68 -7.56
C GLY A 209 13.35 28.27 -7.82
N ALA A 210 12.10 28.13 -8.26
CA ALA A 210 11.53 26.82 -8.63
C ALA A 210 12.16 26.24 -9.91
N ALA A 211 12.59 27.10 -10.85
CA ALA A 211 13.21 26.71 -12.11
C ALA A 211 14.51 25.90 -11.91
N ARG A 212 15.40 26.33 -11.01
CA ARG A 212 16.65 25.60 -10.73
C ARG A 212 16.38 24.18 -10.22
N ARG A 213 15.41 24.02 -9.32
CA ARG A 213 15.01 22.70 -8.80
C ARG A 213 14.40 21.82 -9.90
N SER A 214 13.59 22.41 -10.78
CA SER A 214 13.00 21.73 -11.94
C SER A 214 14.07 21.24 -12.92
N ILE A 215 15.10 22.06 -13.22
CA ILE A 215 16.22 21.66 -14.10
C ILE A 215 16.98 20.47 -13.51
N VAL A 216 17.36 20.54 -12.23
CA VAL A 216 18.07 19.44 -11.55
C VAL A 216 17.24 18.16 -11.57
N ALA A 217 15.94 18.25 -11.28
CA ALA A 217 15.05 17.10 -11.29
C ALA A 217 14.82 16.54 -12.70
N LEU A 218 14.68 17.40 -13.72
CA LEU A 218 14.60 16.99 -15.13
C LEU A 218 15.84 16.21 -15.54
N LEU A 219 17.04 16.75 -15.27
CA LEU A 219 18.30 16.09 -15.60
C LEU A 219 18.43 14.75 -14.87
N GLY A 220 18.06 14.70 -13.58
CA GLY A 220 18.04 13.47 -12.79
C GLY A 220 17.11 12.41 -13.38
N PHE A 221 15.84 12.76 -13.65
CA PHE A 221 14.89 11.80 -14.24
C PHE A 221 15.22 11.42 -15.68
N ALA A 222 15.77 12.33 -16.49
CA ALA A 222 16.23 12.02 -17.84
C ALA A 222 17.42 11.04 -17.82
N LEU A 223 18.37 11.23 -16.91
CA LEU A 223 19.49 10.31 -16.71
C LEU A 223 19.01 8.94 -16.20
N LEU A 224 18.09 8.92 -15.23
CA LEU A 224 17.47 7.68 -14.76
C LEU A 224 16.69 6.98 -15.88
N THR A 225 15.99 7.72 -16.73
CA THR A 225 15.28 7.17 -17.90
C THR A 225 16.25 6.52 -18.87
N ALA A 226 17.36 7.19 -19.19
CA ALA A 226 18.39 6.65 -20.07
C ALA A 226 19.04 5.39 -19.47
N ALA A 227 19.40 5.44 -18.18
CA ALA A 227 19.97 4.30 -17.47
C ALA A 227 18.99 3.11 -17.42
N ALA A 228 17.71 3.36 -17.09
CA ALA A 228 16.68 2.32 -17.08
C ALA A 228 16.44 1.73 -18.47
N THR A 229 16.50 2.55 -19.52
CA THR A 229 16.35 2.10 -20.91
C THR A 229 17.49 1.18 -21.33
N LEU A 230 18.72 1.54 -20.97
CA LEU A 230 19.92 0.74 -21.27
C LEU A 230 19.99 -0.54 -20.42
N ALA A 231 19.55 -0.48 -19.17
CA ALA A 231 19.66 -1.58 -18.21
C ALA A 231 18.40 -2.47 -18.12
N ARG A 232 17.36 -2.24 -18.93
CA ARG A 232 16.06 -2.94 -18.81
C ARG A 232 16.15 -4.47 -18.75
N GLU A 233 17.00 -5.08 -19.58
CA GLU A 233 17.22 -6.53 -19.62
C GLU A 233 18.26 -6.95 -18.59
N SER A 234 19.41 -6.27 -18.55
CA SER A 234 20.52 -6.63 -17.67
C SER A 234 20.18 -6.49 -16.19
N ALA A 235 19.38 -5.49 -15.81
CA ALA A 235 18.89 -5.30 -14.45
C ALA A 235 17.90 -6.39 -14.03
N ALA A 236 16.99 -6.80 -14.93
CA ALA A 236 16.06 -7.89 -14.65
C ALA A 236 16.81 -9.21 -14.41
N ILE A 237 17.77 -9.52 -15.28
CA ILE A 237 18.65 -10.70 -15.13
C ILE A 237 19.50 -10.60 -13.86
N ALA A 238 20.04 -9.42 -13.54
CA ALA A 238 20.83 -9.22 -12.32
C ALA A 238 20.00 -9.53 -11.07
N VAL A 239 18.75 -9.03 -10.99
CA VAL A 239 17.83 -9.33 -9.88
C VAL A 239 17.49 -10.81 -9.82
N LEU A 240 17.28 -11.48 -10.95
CA LEU A 240 17.02 -12.92 -10.97
C LEU A 240 18.20 -13.76 -10.48
N LYS A 241 19.44 -13.30 -10.71
CA LYS A 241 20.68 -13.93 -10.21
C LYS A 241 21.01 -13.59 -8.74
N MET A 242 20.33 -12.62 -8.13
CA MET A 242 20.52 -12.29 -6.71
C MET A 242 20.05 -13.45 -5.82
N ASN A 243 20.65 -13.53 -4.63
CA ASN A 243 20.14 -14.41 -3.57
C ASN A 243 18.64 -14.11 -3.34
N ALA A 244 17.82 -15.17 -3.31
CA ALA A 244 16.38 -15.06 -3.18
C ALA A 244 15.94 -14.38 -1.86
N ASP A 245 16.70 -14.50 -0.77
CA ASP A 245 16.41 -13.80 0.48
C ASP A 245 16.59 -12.29 0.34
N VAL A 246 17.70 -11.86 -0.28
CA VAL A 246 17.95 -10.44 -0.58
C VAL A 246 16.87 -9.91 -1.53
N ARG A 247 16.54 -10.69 -2.57
CA ARG A 247 15.47 -10.35 -3.52
C ARG A 247 14.11 -10.20 -2.83
N PHE A 248 13.81 -11.03 -1.83
CA PHE A 248 12.59 -10.91 -1.04
C PHE A 248 12.54 -9.58 -0.26
N PHE A 249 13.60 -9.22 0.48
CA PHE A 249 13.62 -7.94 1.20
C PHE A 249 13.57 -6.72 0.26
N LEU A 250 14.23 -6.80 -0.90
CA LEU A 250 14.12 -5.78 -1.94
C LEU A 250 12.70 -5.70 -2.50
N SER A 251 12.00 -6.83 -2.67
CA SER A 251 10.60 -6.85 -3.13
C SER A 251 9.65 -6.15 -2.15
N LEU A 252 9.90 -6.26 -0.83
CA LEU A 252 9.16 -5.53 0.19
C LEU A 252 9.32 -4.01 0.00
N ALA A 253 10.56 -3.56 -0.19
CA ALA A 253 10.88 -2.15 -0.41
C ALA A 253 10.29 -1.63 -1.74
N VAL A 254 10.44 -2.38 -2.83
CA VAL A 254 9.91 -2.02 -4.15
C VAL A 254 8.38 -1.93 -4.13
N GLY A 255 7.70 -2.92 -3.54
CA GLY A 255 6.25 -2.91 -3.39
C GLY A 255 5.77 -1.71 -2.58
N ALA A 256 6.42 -1.42 -1.44
CA ALA A 256 6.12 -0.26 -0.61
C ALA A 256 6.35 1.07 -1.33
N LEU A 257 7.45 1.21 -2.07
CA LEU A 257 7.79 2.43 -2.82
C LEU A 257 6.83 2.67 -3.99
N ILE A 258 6.45 1.62 -4.73
CA ILE A 258 5.45 1.72 -5.80
C ILE A 258 4.09 2.11 -5.22
N GLY A 259 3.69 1.47 -4.13
CA GLY A 259 2.47 1.85 -3.40
C GLY A 259 2.50 3.30 -2.91
N ALA A 260 3.62 3.76 -2.38
CA ALA A 260 3.78 5.15 -1.94
C ALA A 260 3.73 6.15 -3.11
N ALA A 261 4.38 5.83 -4.23
CA ALA A 261 4.37 6.66 -5.42
C ALA A 261 2.97 6.80 -6.01
N ILE A 262 2.26 5.68 -6.16
CA ILE A 262 0.86 5.66 -6.65
C ILE A 262 -0.04 6.38 -5.67
N GLY A 263 0.12 6.17 -4.36
CA GLY A 263 -0.67 6.84 -3.32
C GLY A 263 -0.47 8.36 -3.35
N GLY A 264 0.78 8.82 -3.45
CA GLY A 264 1.08 10.24 -3.60
C GLY A 264 0.49 10.83 -4.88
N ALA A 265 0.53 10.10 -6.00
CA ALA A 265 -0.08 10.52 -7.25
C ALA A 265 -1.61 10.63 -7.13
N ILE A 266 -2.27 9.66 -6.49
CA ILE A 266 -3.71 9.67 -6.19
C ILE A 266 -4.06 10.85 -5.30
N GLU A 267 -3.25 11.13 -4.27
CA GLU A 267 -3.46 12.27 -3.38
C GLU A 267 -3.45 13.59 -4.16
N ILE A 268 -2.40 13.80 -4.96
CA ILE A 268 -2.20 15.05 -5.70
C ILE A 268 -3.30 15.28 -6.74
N SER A 269 -3.69 14.22 -7.45
CA SER A 269 -4.56 14.30 -8.63
C SER A 269 -6.04 14.20 -8.31
N LEU A 270 -6.44 13.26 -7.45
CA LEU A 270 -7.84 12.91 -7.21
C LEU A 270 -8.34 13.39 -5.85
N VAL A 271 -7.59 13.13 -4.78
CA VAL A 271 -8.05 13.37 -3.40
C VAL A 271 -7.97 14.85 -3.05
N ARG A 272 -6.84 15.50 -3.32
CA ARG A 272 -6.58 16.89 -2.93
C ARG A 272 -7.62 17.88 -3.44
N PRO A 273 -8.07 17.83 -4.71
CA PRO A 273 -9.13 18.72 -5.18
C PRO A 273 -10.46 18.51 -4.45
N LEU A 274 -10.67 17.33 -3.85
CA LEU A 274 -11.92 16.90 -3.23
C LEU A 274 -11.91 16.97 -1.69
N TYR A 275 -10.84 17.46 -1.04
CA TYR A 275 -10.84 17.65 0.43
C TYR A 275 -11.99 18.53 0.93
N VAL A 276 -12.44 19.49 0.11
CA VAL A 276 -13.56 20.39 0.44
C VAL A 276 -14.93 19.71 0.20
N ARG A 277 -14.95 18.50 -0.37
CA ARG A 277 -16.15 17.80 -0.84
C ARG A 277 -16.16 16.33 -0.40
N PRO A 278 -16.37 16.03 0.91
CA PRO A 278 -16.20 14.69 1.46
C PRO A 278 -17.05 13.60 0.77
N THR A 279 -18.30 13.90 0.41
CA THR A 279 -19.18 12.93 -0.27
C THR A 279 -18.63 12.49 -1.63
N PHE A 280 -18.08 13.43 -2.39
CA PHE A 280 -17.50 13.15 -3.71
C PHE A 280 -16.19 12.35 -3.57
N LEU A 281 -15.47 12.52 -2.47
CA LEU A 281 -14.24 11.81 -2.21
C LEU A 281 -14.47 10.31 -1.99
N ILE A 282 -15.53 9.95 -1.26
CA ILE A 282 -15.94 8.55 -1.08
C ILE A 282 -16.28 7.93 -2.44
N LEU A 283 -17.13 8.60 -3.23
CA LEU A 283 -17.51 8.11 -4.56
C LEU A 283 -16.30 7.98 -5.51
N ALA A 284 -15.41 8.96 -5.50
CA ALA A 284 -14.21 8.95 -6.34
C ALA A 284 -13.23 7.84 -5.95
N THR A 285 -13.01 7.62 -4.65
CA THR A 285 -12.09 6.56 -4.19
C THR A 285 -12.68 5.15 -4.34
N MET A 286 -14.00 5.00 -4.26
CA MET A 286 -14.69 3.75 -4.60
C MET A 286 -14.64 3.47 -6.11
N GLY A 287 -14.84 4.48 -6.95
CA GLY A 287 -14.66 4.33 -8.40
C GLY A 287 -13.21 3.98 -8.75
N LEU A 288 -12.24 4.62 -8.09
CA LEU A 288 -10.82 4.33 -8.26
C LEU A 288 -10.46 2.90 -7.84
N SER A 289 -11.04 2.37 -6.76
CA SER A 289 -10.75 0.99 -6.33
C SER A 289 -11.16 -0.02 -7.40
N PHE A 290 -12.33 0.17 -8.02
CA PHE A 290 -12.77 -0.65 -9.15
C PHE A 290 -11.83 -0.50 -10.34
N VAL A 291 -11.48 0.73 -10.73
CA VAL A 291 -10.56 0.95 -11.85
C VAL A 291 -9.21 0.26 -11.61
N LEU A 292 -8.63 0.41 -10.41
CA LEU A 292 -7.36 -0.23 -10.06
C LEU A 292 -7.48 -1.77 -10.08
N ARG A 293 -8.56 -2.32 -9.54
CA ARG A 293 -8.82 -3.77 -9.55
C ARG A 293 -8.97 -4.32 -10.98
N GLU A 294 -9.77 -3.67 -11.81
CA GLU A 294 -9.96 -4.08 -13.21
C GLU A 294 -8.68 -3.93 -14.03
N LEU A 295 -7.89 -2.87 -13.80
CA LEU A 295 -6.57 -2.72 -14.43
C LEU A 295 -5.62 -3.85 -14.03
N THR A 296 -5.61 -4.24 -12.75
CA THR A 296 -4.82 -5.38 -12.28
C THR A 296 -5.28 -6.69 -12.90
N GLN A 297 -6.59 -6.93 -13.02
CA GLN A 297 -7.13 -8.11 -13.70
C GLN A 297 -6.76 -8.15 -15.19
N LEU A 298 -6.78 -6.99 -15.87
CA LEU A 298 -6.42 -6.90 -17.28
C LEU A 298 -4.93 -7.15 -17.55
N LEU A 299 -4.07 -6.86 -16.57
CA LEU A 299 -2.63 -7.07 -16.66
C LEU A 299 -2.21 -8.46 -16.19
N TRP A 300 -2.77 -8.95 -15.09
CA TRP A 300 -2.33 -10.17 -14.42
C TRP A 300 -3.34 -11.33 -14.46
N ASP A 301 -4.42 -11.26 -15.23
CA ASP A 301 -5.54 -12.21 -15.20
C ASP A 301 -6.20 -12.30 -13.79
N PRO A 302 -7.47 -12.74 -13.68
CA PRO A 302 -8.17 -12.82 -12.39
C PRO A 302 -7.78 -14.05 -11.55
N LEU A 303 -6.68 -14.74 -11.88
CA LEU A 303 -6.28 -15.99 -11.25
C LEU A 303 -5.50 -15.76 -9.94
N PRO A 304 -5.58 -16.70 -8.98
CA PRO A 304 -4.77 -16.66 -7.77
C PRO A 304 -3.35 -17.18 -8.04
N TYR A 305 -2.34 -16.34 -7.76
CA TYR A 305 -0.93 -16.71 -7.88
C TYR A 305 -0.30 -17.00 -6.53
N ALA A 306 0.40 -18.12 -6.42
CA ALA A 306 1.16 -18.47 -5.24
C ALA A 306 2.60 -17.92 -5.34
N MET A 307 3.01 -17.12 -4.36
CA MET A 307 4.41 -16.70 -4.22
C MET A 307 5.19 -17.74 -3.44
N SER A 308 6.34 -18.17 -3.95
CA SER A 308 7.22 -19.06 -3.19
C SER A 308 7.79 -18.34 -1.97
N ARG A 309 7.91 -19.06 -0.85
CA ARG A 309 8.55 -18.53 0.36
C ARG A 309 10.06 -18.43 0.13
N PRO A 310 10.72 -17.36 0.59
CA PRO A 310 12.16 -17.24 0.41
C PRO A 310 12.90 -18.30 1.25
N PRO A 311 14.12 -18.71 0.84
CA PRO A 311 14.93 -19.75 1.50
C PRO A 311 15.02 -19.62 3.02
N LEU A 312 15.04 -18.40 3.55
CA LEU A 312 15.04 -18.10 4.98
C LEU A 312 13.86 -18.74 5.77
N PHE A 313 12.75 -19.05 5.11
CA PHE A 313 11.55 -19.64 5.71
C PHE A 313 11.09 -20.94 5.03
N SER A 314 11.93 -21.55 4.19
CA SER A 314 11.55 -22.71 3.38
C SER A 314 12.50 -23.90 3.46
N GLN A 315 13.54 -23.86 4.32
CA GLN A 315 14.42 -25.03 4.48
C GLN A 315 13.63 -26.23 5.00
N PRO A 316 13.80 -27.42 4.40
CA PRO A 316 13.13 -28.64 4.86
C PRO A 316 13.47 -28.93 6.33
N GLY A 317 12.45 -29.31 7.12
CA GLY A 317 12.63 -29.71 8.51
C GLY A 317 11.74 -28.96 9.50
N LYS A 318 11.99 -29.24 10.77
CA LYS A 318 11.25 -28.70 11.93
C LYS A 318 12.24 -28.34 13.03
N ALA A 319 12.37 -27.06 13.35
CA ALA A 319 13.14 -26.62 14.52
C ALA A 319 12.40 -26.94 15.82
N ALA A 320 13.12 -27.38 16.86
CA ALA A 320 12.52 -27.67 18.16
C ALA A 320 12.21 -26.41 18.97
N SER A 321 12.84 -25.27 18.65
CA SER A 321 12.60 -23.99 19.30
C SER A 321 12.80 -22.80 18.37
N ILE A 322 12.30 -21.62 18.78
CA ILE A 322 12.50 -20.36 18.04
C ILE A 322 13.98 -19.98 17.95
N LEU A 323 14.78 -20.28 18.99
CA LEU A 323 16.22 -19.98 18.97
C LEU A 323 16.96 -20.87 17.96
N GLU A 324 16.63 -22.15 17.90
CA GLU A 324 17.19 -23.06 16.90
C GLU A 324 16.73 -22.72 15.48
N TRP A 325 15.53 -22.16 15.34
CA TRP A 325 15.06 -21.69 14.04
C TRP A 325 15.96 -20.58 13.45
N PHE A 326 16.53 -19.69 14.28
CA PHE A 326 17.46 -18.65 13.80
C PHE A 326 18.77 -19.18 13.20
N SER A 327 19.17 -20.42 13.53
CA SER A 327 20.33 -21.06 12.89
C SER A 327 19.92 -21.96 11.73
N THR A 328 18.79 -22.65 11.84
CA THR A 328 18.38 -23.70 10.90
C THR A 328 17.47 -23.23 9.76
N HIS A 329 16.74 -22.12 9.93
CA HIS A 329 15.88 -21.51 8.90
C HIS A 329 14.78 -22.45 8.34
N THR A 330 14.33 -23.38 9.17
CA THR A 330 13.37 -24.43 8.79
C THR A 330 11.98 -23.89 8.43
N LEU A 331 11.22 -24.67 7.66
CA LEU A 331 9.85 -24.38 7.21
C LEU A 331 8.86 -24.26 8.38
N THR A 332 9.10 -25.03 9.43
CA THR A 332 8.24 -25.09 10.61
C THR A 332 9.07 -25.05 11.89
N VAL A 333 8.48 -24.50 12.94
CA VAL A 333 9.05 -24.44 14.28
C VAL A 333 8.04 -25.00 15.28
N GLU A 334 8.53 -25.70 16.30
CA GLU A 334 7.71 -26.13 17.41
C GLU A 334 7.57 -25.03 18.46
N ILE A 335 6.33 -24.70 18.80
CA ILE A 335 6.00 -23.73 19.84
C ILE A 335 5.00 -24.39 20.78
N LEU A 336 5.42 -24.66 22.01
CA LEU A 336 4.58 -25.28 23.06
C LEU A 336 3.87 -26.57 22.60
N GLY A 337 4.58 -27.45 21.89
CA GLY A 337 4.04 -28.72 21.38
C GLY A 337 3.23 -28.59 20.07
N VAL A 338 3.20 -27.41 19.45
CA VAL A 338 2.48 -27.15 18.19
C VAL A 338 3.46 -26.86 17.06
N THR A 339 3.30 -27.55 15.94
CA THR A 339 3.99 -27.21 14.68
C THR A 339 3.40 -25.94 14.08
N PHE A 340 4.25 -24.93 13.92
CA PHE A 340 3.87 -23.60 13.43
C PHE A 340 4.73 -23.20 12.23
N PRO A 341 4.15 -22.74 11.11
CA PRO A 341 4.93 -22.30 9.95
C PRO A 341 5.82 -21.10 10.28
N SER A 342 7.10 -21.16 9.95
CA SER A 342 8.07 -20.11 10.29
C SER A 342 7.75 -18.76 9.64
N TYR A 343 7.23 -18.77 8.40
CA TYR A 343 6.84 -17.52 7.71
C TYR A 343 5.78 -16.71 8.47
N ARG A 344 4.92 -17.36 9.28
CA ARG A 344 3.93 -16.64 10.10
C ARG A 344 4.58 -15.82 11.21
N LEU A 345 5.75 -16.25 11.72
CA LEU A 345 6.54 -15.45 12.66
C LEU A 345 7.05 -14.17 12.00
N PHE A 346 7.47 -14.25 10.74
CA PHE A 346 7.85 -13.06 9.97
C PHE A 346 6.68 -12.09 9.81
N ILE A 347 5.47 -12.56 9.50
CA ILE A 347 4.27 -11.71 9.39
C ILE A 347 3.98 -11.00 10.72
N ILE A 348 4.06 -11.73 11.85
CA ILE A 348 3.87 -11.15 13.18
C ILE A 348 4.96 -10.10 13.46
N ALA A 349 6.21 -10.42 13.16
CA ALA A 349 7.34 -9.51 13.33
C ALA A 349 7.21 -8.25 12.45
N LEU A 350 6.77 -8.40 11.20
CA LEU A 350 6.54 -7.29 10.27
C LEU A 350 5.40 -6.40 10.74
N GLY A 351 4.29 -6.97 11.20
CA GLY A 351 3.18 -6.22 11.79
C GLY A 351 3.61 -5.44 13.03
N LEU A 352 4.39 -6.06 13.92
CA LEU A 352 4.95 -5.40 15.11
C LEU A 352 5.95 -4.31 14.73
N ALA A 353 6.83 -4.56 13.76
CA ALA A 353 7.78 -3.58 13.26
C ALA A 353 7.07 -2.37 12.65
N MET A 354 6.00 -2.58 11.87
CA MET A 354 5.15 -1.51 11.36
C MET A 354 4.48 -0.73 12.50
N PHE A 355 4.01 -1.40 13.55
CA PHE A 355 3.43 -0.73 14.71
C PHE A 355 4.44 0.19 15.41
N VAL A 356 5.65 -0.33 15.67
CA VAL A 356 6.73 0.43 16.30
C VAL A 356 7.17 1.58 15.40
N LEU A 357 7.32 1.34 14.09
CA LEU A 357 7.66 2.37 13.11
C LEU A 357 6.62 3.50 13.14
N LEU A 358 5.33 3.17 13.15
CA LEU A 358 4.26 4.16 13.25
C LEU A 358 4.26 4.89 14.57
N MET A 359 4.48 4.20 15.68
CA MET A 359 4.59 4.84 16.98
C MET A 359 5.74 5.86 16.99
N ILE A 360 6.90 5.51 16.43
CA ILE A 360 8.08 6.40 16.34
C ILE A 360 7.78 7.59 15.43
N VAL A 361 7.28 7.34 14.22
CA VAL A 361 6.97 8.40 13.24
C VAL A 361 5.90 9.34 13.79
N MET A 362 4.86 8.82 14.41
CA MET A 362 3.78 9.64 14.92
C MET A 362 4.20 10.39 16.18
N ASN A 363 4.79 9.75 17.19
CA ASN A 363 5.02 10.40 18.49
C ASN A 363 6.34 11.16 18.57
N TYR A 364 7.39 10.65 17.95
CA TYR A 364 8.77 11.10 18.20
C TYR A 364 9.41 11.79 16.99
N SER A 365 8.73 11.89 15.84
CA SER A 365 9.27 12.55 14.66
C SER A 365 8.71 13.96 14.44
N ARG A 366 9.50 14.80 13.74
CA ARG A 366 9.06 16.13 13.28
C ARG A 366 7.82 16.05 12.38
N LEU A 367 7.75 15.03 11.54
CA LEU A 367 6.59 14.78 10.68
C LEU A 367 5.33 14.61 11.53
N GLY A 368 5.36 13.78 12.57
CA GLY A 368 4.23 13.59 13.49
C GLY A 368 3.83 14.86 14.24
N MET A 369 4.79 15.68 14.67
CA MET A 369 4.50 16.97 15.32
C MET A 369 3.85 17.97 14.36
N THR A 370 4.41 18.14 13.16
CA THR A 370 3.86 19.01 12.12
C THR A 370 2.46 18.59 11.71
N ILE A 371 2.22 17.28 11.60
CA ILE A 371 0.91 16.72 11.30
C ILE A 371 -0.10 17.12 12.39
N ARG A 372 0.18 16.82 13.66
CA ARG A 372 -0.75 17.14 14.75
C ARG A 372 -1.05 18.63 14.82
N ALA A 373 -0.02 19.47 14.68
CA ALA A 373 -0.17 20.92 14.63
C ALA A 373 -1.01 21.36 13.42
N GLY A 374 -0.79 20.77 12.24
CA GLY A 374 -1.49 21.15 11.01
C GLY A 374 -2.95 20.71 10.95
N VAL A 375 -3.32 19.68 11.72
CA VAL A 375 -4.72 19.27 11.91
C VAL A 375 -5.45 20.20 12.89
N GLN A 376 -4.75 20.68 13.92
CA GLN A 376 -5.32 21.60 14.91
C GLN A 376 -5.47 23.02 14.37
N ASP A 377 -4.42 23.56 13.77
CA ASP A 377 -4.39 24.89 13.18
C ASP A 377 -3.48 24.91 11.95
N ARG A 378 -4.12 24.75 10.79
CA ARG A 378 -3.42 24.73 9.51
C ARG A 378 -2.77 26.08 9.18
N ASP A 379 -3.44 27.18 9.50
CA ASP A 379 -3.01 28.51 9.12
C ASP A 379 -1.77 28.94 9.93
N MET A 380 -1.73 28.57 11.22
CA MET A 380 -0.53 28.72 12.05
C MET A 380 0.67 27.95 11.46
N VAL A 381 0.49 26.68 11.07
CA VAL A 381 1.58 25.87 10.51
C VAL A 381 2.06 26.42 9.16
N GLU A 382 1.15 26.91 8.32
CA GLU A 382 1.52 27.58 7.07
C GLU A 382 2.26 28.91 7.33
N ALA A 383 1.89 29.66 8.37
CA ALA A 383 2.58 30.90 8.79
C ALA A 383 4.02 30.64 9.29
N LEU A 384 4.29 29.48 9.88
CA LEU A 384 5.65 29.02 10.23
C LEU A 384 6.48 28.60 8.99
N GLY A 385 5.95 28.75 7.78
CA GLY A 385 6.62 28.44 6.52
C GLY A 385 6.59 26.95 6.13
N ILE A 386 5.82 26.13 6.84
CA ILE A 386 5.70 24.70 6.56
C ILE A 386 4.61 24.47 5.52
N ASN A 387 4.95 23.76 4.44
CA ASN A 387 3.99 23.45 3.39
C ASN A 387 3.12 22.25 3.76
N VAL A 388 1.95 22.51 4.37
CA VAL A 388 1.00 21.49 4.81
C VAL A 388 0.59 20.55 3.67
N ARG A 389 0.45 21.05 2.44
CA ARG A 389 0.08 20.22 1.28
C ARG A 389 1.10 19.13 1.00
N ARG A 390 2.40 19.41 1.17
CA ARG A 390 3.46 18.39 0.99
C ARG A 390 3.45 17.37 2.13
N VAL A 391 3.14 17.81 3.34
CA VAL A 391 3.01 16.93 4.50
C VAL A 391 1.86 15.96 4.25
N PHE A 392 0.69 16.43 3.79
CA PHE A 392 -0.44 15.56 3.45
C PHE A 392 -0.13 14.59 2.32
N THR A 393 0.54 15.02 1.24
CA THR A 393 1.01 14.07 0.21
C THR A 393 1.93 13.00 0.79
N LEU A 394 2.88 13.39 1.65
CA LEU A 394 3.83 12.45 2.25
C LEU A 394 3.11 11.47 3.19
N VAL A 395 2.15 11.94 3.97
CA VAL A 395 1.30 11.11 4.84
C VAL A 395 0.50 10.11 4.01
N PHE A 396 -0.14 10.57 2.93
CA PHE A 396 -0.93 9.70 2.06
C PHE A 396 -0.05 8.68 1.34
N ALA A 397 1.12 9.10 0.83
CA ALA A 397 2.11 8.22 0.24
C ALA A 397 2.63 7.18 1.24
N LEU A 398 2.95 7.59 2.48
CA LEU A 398 3.37 6.66 3.54
C LEU A 398 2.24 5.68 3.89
N GLY A 399 1.01 6.14 4.04
CA GLY A 399 -0.14 5.27 4.32
C GLY A 399 -0.39 4.24 3.23
N ALA A 400 -0.36 4.66 1.96
CA ALA A 400 -0.49 3.78 0.81
C ALA A 400 0.71 2.81 0.68
N GLY A 401 1.92 3.29 0.96
CA GLY A 401 3.15 2.47 0.94
C GLY A 401 3.16 1.41 2.03
N LEU A 402 2.67 1.72 3.23
CA LEU A 402 2.53 0.75 4.33
C LEU A 402 1.47 -0.31 4.02
N ALA A 403 0.36 0.07 3.37
CA ALA A 403 -0.62 -0.88 2.88
C ALA A 403 0.00 -1.81 1.82
N ALA A 404 0.73 -1.24 0.86
CA ALA A 404 1.44 -2.01 -0.16
C ALA A 404 2.50 -2.94 0.44
N LEU A 405 3.25 -2.49 1.46
CA LEU A 405 4.19 -3.30 2.23
C LEU A 405 3.50 -4.50 2.88
N GLY A 406 2.32 -4.30 3.48
CA GLY A 406 1.48 -5.37 4.00
C GLY A 406 1.06 -6.37 2.92
N GLY A 407 0.77 -5.88 1.71
CA GLY A 407 0.39 -6.70 0.57
C GLY A 407 1.47 -7.69 0.15
N ILE A 408 2.69 -7.20 -0.11
CA ILE A 408 3.83 -8.06 -0.44
C ILE A 408 4.25 -8.93 0.75
N GLY A 409 4.16 -8.42 1.99
CA GLY A 409 4.37 -9.21 3.20
C GLY A 409 3.35 -10.35 3.39
N ALA A 410 2.16 -10.24 2.79
CA ALA A 410 1.14 -11.28 2.83
C ALA A 410 1.25 -12.30 1.68
N ALA A 411 1.93 -11.95 0.58
CA ALA A 411 1.93 -12.73 -0.66
C ALA A 411 2.45 -14.19 -0.55
N PRO A 412 3.49 -14.51 0.26
CA PRO A 412 3.88 -15.90 0.50
C PRO A 412 2.97 -16.68 1.47
N PHE A 413 2.00 -16.01 2.10
CA PHE A 413 1.03 -16.59 3.02
C PHE A 413 -0.36 -16.78 2.41
N ALA A 414 -0.83 -15.80 1.64
CA ALA A 414 -2.10 -15.82 0.94
C ALA A 414 -1.87 -15.62 -0.56
N PRO A 415 -2.64 -16.28 -1.43
CA PRO A 415 -2.51 -16.09 -2.87
C PRO A 415 -2.65 -14.62 -3.27
N VAL A 416 -1.86 -14.21 -4.27
CA VAL A 416 -1.93 -12.91 -4.90
C VAL A 416 -3.03 -12.98 -5.96
N GLU A 417 -4.18 -12.38 -5.65
CA GLU A 417 -5.37 -12.35 -6.50
C GLU A 417 -6.01 -10.96 -6.45
N PRO A 418 -6.73 -10.49 -7.48
CA PRO A 418 -7.22 -9.11 -7.49
C PRO A 418 -8.27 -8.83 -6.41
N VAL A 419 -9.04 -9.84 -6.02
CA VAL A 419 -10.08 -9.72 -4.98
C VAL A 419 -9.47 -9.60 -3.57
N MET A 420 -8.17 -9.89 -3.38
CA MET A 420 -7.53 -9.79 -2.07
C MET A 420 -7.63 -8.37 -1.49
N GLY A 421 -7.56 -7.34 -2.34
CA GLY A 421 -7.65 -5.94 -1.93
C GLY A 421 -8.97 -5.64 -1.20
N ASP A 422 -10.10 -6.12 -1.75
CA ASP A 422 -11.43 -5.92 -1.18
C ASP A 422 -11.59 -6.66 0.16
N ARG A 423 -11.09 -7.90 0.24
CA ARG A 423 -11.13 -8.74 1.46
C ARG A 423 -10.36 -8.08 2.60
N PHE A 424 -9.13 -7.65 2.33
CA PHE A 424 -8.28 -7.02 3.33
C PHE A 424 -8.75 -5.60 3.68
N GLN A 425 -9.31 -4.86 2.72
CA GLN A 425 -9.90 -3.54 2.96
C GLN A 425 -11.05 -3.58 3.97
N MET A 426 -11.96 -4.54 3.83
CA MET A 426 -13.07 -4.72 4.77
C MET A 426 -12.54 -4.98 6.18
N GLN A 427 -11.56 -5.87 6.34
CA GLN A 427 -10.96 -6.17 7.64
C GLN A 427 -10.17 -4.97 8.21
N GLY A 428 -9.51 -4.20 7.34
CA GLY A 428 -8.85 -2.94 7.70
C GLY A 428 -9.83 -1.90 8.24
N PHE A 429 -10.98 -1.70 7.57
CA PHE A 429 -12.03 -0.81 8.07
C PHE A 429 -12.58 -1.27 9.41
N ILE A 430 -12.95 -2.54 9.53
CA ILE A 430 -13.45 -3.11 10.79
C ILE A 430 -12.44 -2.90 11.91
N THR A 431 -11.15 -3.12 11.62
CA THR A 431 -10.05 -2.92 12.57
C THR A 431 -9.96 -1.47 13.06
N VAL A 432 -9.99 -0.50 12.14
CA VAL A 432 -9.91 0.93 12.49
C VAL A 432 -11.15 1.38 13.27
N VAL A 433 -12.33 0.89 12.89
CA VAL A 433 -13.60 1.19 13.56
C VAL A 433 -13.62 0.62 14.98
N ILE A 434 -13.21 -0.64 15.17
CA ILE A 434 -13.07 -1.25 16.50
C ILE A 434 -12.03 -0.51 17.34
N GLY A 435 -10.87 -0.22 16.75
CA GLY A 435 -9.77 0.48 17.43
C GLY A 435 -10.13 1.91 17.82
N GLY A 436 -11.02 2.56 17.08
CA GLY A 436 -11.31 3.97 17.16
C GLY A 436 -10.54 4.74 16.10
N MET A 437 -11.29 5.50 15.31
CA MET A 437 -10.75 6.23 14.18
C MET A 437 -9.65 7.21 14.61
N GLY A 438 -8.52 7.18 13.91
CA GLY A 438 -7.36 8.02 14.17
C GLY A 438 -6.47 7.64 15.36
N SER A 439 -6.72 6.49 16.00
CA SER A 439 -5.83 5.93 17.02
C SER A 439 -5.02 4.76 16.44
N TYR A 440 -3.73 4.98 16.13
CA TYR A 440 -2.86 3.90 15.60
C TYR A 440 -2.63 2.77 16.64
N SER A 441 -2.60 3.10 17.93
CA SER A 441 -2.55 2.10 19.02
C SER A 441 -3.89 1.38 19.18
N GLY A 442 -5.00 2.10 19.01
CA GLY A 442 -6.32 1.51 18.98
C GLY A 442 -6.49 0.53 17.81
N ALA A 443 -6.02 0.89 16.62
CA ALA A 443 -6.04 0.03 15.45
C ALA A 443 -5.20 -1.25 15.66
N ALA A 444 -4.04 -1.17 16.33
CA ALA A 444 -3.24 -2.36 16.66
C ALA A 444 -3.98 -3.33 17.59
N ILE A 445 -4.61 -2.81 18.65
CA ILE A 445 -5.40 -3.63 19.58
C ILE A 445 -6.65 -4.16 18.89
N GLY A 446 -7.33 -3.34 18.10
CA GLY A 446 -8.48 -3.73 17.30
C GLY A 446 -8.14 -4.86 16.33
N ALA A 447 -7.00 -4.79 15.66
CA ALA A 447 -6.53 -5.81 14.73
C ALA A 447 -6.24 -7.13 15.45
N LEU A 448 -5.60 -7.06 16.62
CA LEU A 448 -5.31 -8.23 17.45
C LEU A 448 -6.61 -8.91 17.92
N LEU A 449 -7.58 -8.14 18.40
CA LEU A 449 -8.90 -8.67 18.79
C LEU A 449 -9.61 -9.30 17.60
N LEU A 450 -9.60 -8.63 16.44
CA LEU A 450 -10.22 -9.10 15.21
C LEU A 450 -9.57 -10.39 14.69
N GLY A 451 -8.24 -10.45 14.70
CA GLY A 451 -7.46 -11.61 14.29
C GLY A 451 -7.67 -12.82 15.19
N LEU A 452 -7.66 -12.60 16.51
CA LEU A 452 -7.98 -13.66 17.48
C LEU A 452 -9.41 -14.16 17.26
N ALA A 453 -10.38 -13.26 17.17
CA ALA A 453 -11.76 -13.63 16.94
C ALA A 453 -11.99 -14.41 15.64
N ARG A 454 -11.31 -14.01 14.57
CA ARG A 454 -11.32 -14.74 13.31
C ARG A 454 -10.77 -16.16 13.51
N ALA A 455 -9.61 -16.30 14.14
CA ALA A 455 -9.00 -17.61 14.36
C ALA A 455 -9.84 -18.53 15.26
N PHE A 456 -10.41 -17.99 16.35
CA PHE A 456 -11.34 -18.75 17.19
C PHE A 456 -12.65 -19.08 16.46
N GLY A 457 -13.13 -18.18 15.60
CA GLY A 457 -14.26 -18.43 14.70
C GLY A 457 -13.99 -19.57 13.72
N ASP A 458 -12.80 -19.58 13.10
CA ASP A 458 -12.37 -20.65 12.19
C ASP A 458 -12.28 -22.00 12.94
N PHE A 459 -11.74 -22.00 14.17
CA PHE A 459 -11.71 -23.19 15.02
C PHE A 459 -13.11 -23.69 15.38
N LEU A 460 -14.01 -22.79 15.77
CA LEU A 460 -15.39 -23.13 16.14
C LEU A 460 -16.15 -23.69 14.94
N ALA A 461 -15.99 -23.05 13.78
CA ALA A 461 -16.61 -23.49 12.54
C ALA A 461 -16.15 -24.90 12.19
N LEU A 462 -14.85 -25.19 12.30
CA LEU A 462 -14.32 -26.53 12.05
C LEU A 462 -14.82 -27.55 13.09
N LYS A 463 -14.79 -27.22 14.38
CA LYS A 463 -15.19 -28.13 15.48
C LYS A 463 -16.65 -28.53 15.40
N PHE A 464 -17.52 -27.61 15.01
CA PHE A 464 -18.98 -27.83 14.94
C PHE A 464 -19.47 -28.07 13.50
N SER A 465 -18.57 -28.27 12.54
CA SER A 465 -18.91 -28.45 11.11
C SER A 465 -19.82 -27.35 10.55
N LEU A 466 -19.64 -26.11 11.02
CA LEU A 466 -20.37 -24.94 10.54
C LEU A 466 -19.72 -24.38 9.27
N THR A 467 -20.49 -23.60 8.52
CA THR A 467 -19.98 -22.90 7.33
C THR A 467 -18.88 -21.90 7.70
N PRO A 468 -17.85 -21.69 6.85
CA PRO A 468 -16.83 -20.65 7.05
C PRO A 468 -17.39 -19.23 7.24
N ALA A 469 -18.61 -18.99 6.77
CA ALA A 469 -19.35 -17.74 6.97
C ALA A 469 -19.51 -17.36 8.45
N VAL A 470 -19.56 -18.32 9.38
CA VAL A 470 -19.62 -18.03 10.83
C VAL A 470 -18.37 -17.29 11.30
N SER A 471 -17.22 -17.68 10.77
CA SER A 471 -15.95 -17.02 11.06
C SER A 471 -15.85 -15.65 10.38
N GLU A 472 -16.53 -15.44 9.24
CA GLU A 472 -16.62 -14.10 8.61
C GLU A 472 -17.58 -13.20 9.38
N ALA A 473 -18.69 -13.75 9.87
CA ALA A 473 -19.62 -13.04 10.71
C ALA A 473 -19.00 -12.66 12.06
N SER A 474 -18.08 -13.46 12.62
CA SER A 474 -17.47 -13.16 13.92
C SER A 474 -16.74 -11.81 13.94
N THR A 475 -16.11 -11.42 12.84
CA THR A 475 -15.41 -10.13 12.73
C THR A 475 -16.40 -8.96 12.76
N VAL A 476 -17.52 -9.09 12.05
CA VAL A 476 -18.60 -8.08 12.01
C VAL A 476 -19.37 -8.03 13.33
N ILE A 477 -19.63 -9.17 13.96
CA ILE A 477 -20.31 -9.25 15.26
C ILE A 477 -19.49 -8.52 16.33
N ILE A 478 -18.17 -8.71 16.35
CA ILE A 478 -17.32 -8.00 17.31
C ILE A 478 -17.30 -6.50 17.05
N MET A 479 -17.26 -6.09 15.78
CA MET A 479 -17.42 -4.68 15.44
C MET A 479 -18.74 -4.12 15.99
N ALA A 480 -19.86 -4.81 15.75
CA ALA A 480 -21.16 -4.39 16.24
C ALA A 480 -21.20 -4.32 17.78
N LEU A 481 -20.66 -5.31 18.48
CA LEU A 481 -20.57 -5.32 19.94
C LEU A 481 -19.72 -4.17 20.49
N VAL A 482 -18.59 -3.88 19.86
CA VAL A 482 -17.71 -2.76 20.22
C VAL A 482 -18.43 -1.43 19.98
N LEU A 483 -19.13 -1.26 18.86
CA LEU A 483 -19.84 -0.02 18.55
C LEU A 483 -21.07 0.20 19.43
N LEU A 484 -21.82 -0.86 19.76
CA LEU A 484 -22.95 -0.80 20.68
C LEU A 484 -22.51 -0.41 22.09
N SER A 485 -21.34 -0.88 22.53
CA SER A 485 -20.77 -0.52 23.83
C SER A 485 -20.06 0.84 23.81
N ARG A 486 -19.40 1.18 22.70
CA ARG A 486 -18.65 2.41 22.50
C ARG A 486 -18.65 2.86 21.03
N PRO A 487 -19.55 3.78 20.63
CA PRO A 487 -19.72 4.21 19.25
C PRO A 487 -18.48 4.84 18.59
N ALA A 488 -17.59 5.44 19.39
CA ALA A 488 -16.33 6.01 18.91
C ALA A 488 -15.21 4.96 18.72
N GLY A 489 -15.47 3.68 18.99
CA GLY A 489 -14.47 2.62 19.07
C GLY A 489 -13.71 2.61 20.40
N LEU A 490 -12.88 1.57 20.62
CA LEU A 490 -12.20 1.29 21.89
C LEU A 490 -11.28 2.41 22.37
N PHE A 491 -10.69 3.18 21.46
CA PHE A 491 -9.77 4.28 21.79
C PHE A 491 -10.13 5.62 21.14
N GLY A 492 -11.31 5.72 20.51
CA GLY A 492 -11.79 6.99 19.98
C GLY A 492 -12.07 8.00 21.09
N LYS A 493 -11.71 9.26 20.82
CA LYS A 493 -12.07 10.40 21.69
C LYS A 493 -13.52 10.78 21.42
N LYS A 494 -14.26 11.13 22.48
CA LYS A 494 -15.57 11.76 22.32
C LYS A 494 -15.32 13.21 21.93
N GLU A 495 -15.86 13.62 20.80
CA GLU A 495 -16.06 15.03 20.49
C GLU A 495 -17.17 15.60 21.38
#